data_AF-A0A967AAP8-F1
#
_entry.id   AF-A0A967AAP8-F1
#
_cell.length_a   1.000
_cell.length_b   1.000
_cell.length_c   1.000
_cell.angle_alpha   90.00
_cell.angle_beta   90.00
_cell.angle_gamma   90.00
#
_symmetry.space_group_name_H-M   'P 1'
#
loop_
_entity.id
_entity.type
_entity.pdbx_description
1 polymer ?
#
loop_
_entity_poly.entity_id
_entity_poly.type
_entity_poly.pdbx_seq_one_letter_code
_entity_poly.pdbx_strand_id
1 'polypeptide(L)' 'MYRIDAAHLCWAMENLADGHVVNRIVVPEDDKQWAKVALDRMMAVS' A
#
# COMPACT_ATOMS: atom_id res chain seq x y z
N MET A 1 14.32 -8.57 -6.64
CA MET A 1 13.48 -7.37 -6.86
C MET A 1 14.20 -6.22 -6.14
N TYR A 2 14.74 -5.23 -6.87
CA TYR A 2 15.62 -4.17 -6.32
C TYR A 2 15.07 -2.75 -6.58
N ARG A 3 13.74 -2.58 -6.59
CA ARG A 3 13.10 -1.27 -6.82
C ARG A 3 12.83 -0.49 -5.53
N ILE A 4 13.08 -1.09 -4.37
CA ILE A 4 12.95 -0.47 -3.05
C ILE A 4 14.29 -0.73 -2.35
N ASP A 5 15.03 0.34 -2.07
CA ASP A 5 16.28 0.28 -1.31
C ASP A 5 16.18 1.13 -0.03
N ALA A 6 17.22 1.08 0.78
CA ALA A 6 17.27 1.78 2.05
C ALA A 6 17.12 3.31 1.90
N ALA A 7 17.65 3.90 0.83
CA ALA A 7 17.57 5.34 0.62
C ALA A 7 16.14 5.77 0.27
N HIS A 8 15.46 5.03 -0.61
CA HIS A 8 14.06 5.30 -0.95
C HIS A 8 13.13 5.15 0.25
N LEU A 9 13.37 4.14 1.09
CA LEU A 9 12.59 3.96 2.32
C LEU A 9 12.85 5.10 3.31
N CYS A 10 14.12 5.48 3.54
CA CYS A 10 14.48 6.58 4.43
C CYS A 10 13.77 7.87 4.04
N TRP A 11 13.83 8.22 2.75
CA TRP A 11 13.18 9.41 2.22
C TRP A 11 11.65 9.40 2.41
N ALA A 12 11.00 8.25 2.17
CA ALA A 12 9.56 8.13 2.38
C ALA A 12 9.18 8.33 3.86
N MET A 13 9.99 7.81 4.78
CA MET A 13 9.78 7.94 6.22
C MET A 13 10.03 9.37 6.72
N GLU A 14 11.04 10.06 6.21
CA GLU A 14 11.31 11.47 6.53
C GLU A 14 10.13 12.36 6.11
N ASN A 15 9.60 12.16 4.91
CA ASN A 15 8.41 12.89 4.45
C ASN A 15 7.22 12.66 5.38
N LEU A 16 6.97 11.41 5.79
CA LEU A 16 5.88 11.10 6.71
C LEU A 16 6.09 11.73 8.10
N ALA A 17 7.33 11.76 8.61
CA ALA A 17 7.66 12.41 9.87
C ALA A 17 7.41 13.93 9.81
N ASP A 18 7.67 14.55 8.66
CA ASP A 18 7.40 15.97 8.39
C ASP A 18 5.91 16.24 8.05
N GLY A 19 5.06 15.21 8.06
CA GLY A 19 3.62 15.33 7.76
C GLY A 19 3.26 15.32 6.27
N HIS A 20 4.24 15.09 5.39
CA HIS A 20 4.06 14.98 3.94
C HIS A 20 3.78 13.53 3.52
N VAL A 21 2.56 13.25 3.08
CA VAL A 21 2.21 11.90 2.56
C VAL A 21 2.63 11.79 1.10
N VAL A 22 3.71 11.06 0.85
CA VAL A 22 4.21 10.74 -0.50
C VAL A 22 3.73 9.36 -0.95
N ASN A 23 3.56 9.18 -2.26
CA ASN A 23 3.21 7.89 -2.87
C ASN A 23 1.95 7.21 -2.28
N ARG A 24 0.95 7.99 -1.86
CA ARG A 24 -0.31 7.46 -1.32
C ARG A 24 -0.99 6.57 -2.36
N ILE A 25 -1.06 5.28 -2.06
CA ILE A 25 -1.79 4.32 -2.90
C ILE A 25 -3.29 4.55 -2.67
N VAL A 26 -4.01 4.81 -3.75
CA VAL A 26 -5.47 4.94 -3.76
C VAL A 26 -6.01 3.96 -4.78
N VAL A 27 -7.03 3.22 -4.39
CA VAL A 27 -7.77 2.30 -5.24
C VAL A 27 -9.19 2.84 -5.39
N PRO A 28 -9.77 2.85 -6.59
CA PRO A 28 -11.18 3.18 -6.78
C PRO A 28 -12.08 2.34 -5.86
N GLU A 29 -13.17 2.91 -5.36
CA GLU A 29 -13.96 2.25 -4.32
C GLU A 29 -14.61 0.95 -4.81
N ASP A 30 -15.10 0.93 -6.06
CA ASP A 30 -15.68 -0.26 -6.68
C ASP A 30 -14.66 -1.41 -6.75
N ASP A 31 -13.44 -1.12 -7.21
CA ASP A 31 -12.36 -2.11 -7.29
C ASP A 31 -11.95 -2.61 -5.89
N LYS A 32 -11.83 -1.68 -4.93
CA LYS A 32 -11.47 -1.98 -3.54
C LYS A 32 -12.49 -2.90 -2.89
N GLN A 33 -13.79 -2.68 -3.12
CA GLN A 33 -14.86 -3.52 -2.59
C GLN A 33 -14.73 -4.96 -3.09
N TRP A 34 -14.67 -5.15 -4.41
CA TRP A 34 -14.68 -6.50 -4.98
C TRP A 34 -13.36 -7.24 -4.76
N ALA A 35 -12.22 -6.54 -4.81
CA ALA A 35 -10.91 -7.13 -4.50
C ALA A 35 -10.85 -7.64 -3.05
N LYS A 36 -11.38 -6.86 -2.10
CA LYS A 36 -11.44 -7.26 -0.69
C LYS A 36 -12.31 -8.50 -0.47
N VAL A 37 -13.48 -8.58 -1.10
CA VAL A 37 -14.34 -9.77 -1.01
C VAL A 37 -13.63 -11.02 -1.53
N ALA A 38 -12.92 -10.92 -2.66
CA ALA A 38 -12.16 -12.04 -3.21
C ALA A 38 -11.03 -12.48 -2.26
N LEU A 39 -10.29 -11.53 -1.69
CA LEU A 39 -9.20 -11.81 -0.74
C LEU A 39 -9.72 -12.45 0.55
N ASP A 40 -10.81 -11.92 1.11
CA ASP A 40 -11.41 -12.44 2.35
C ASP A 40 -11.93 -13.88 2.15
N ARG A 41 -12.48 -14.22 0.97
CA ARG A 41 -12.88 -15.59 0.62
C ARG A 41 -11.70 -16.54 0.50
N MET A 42 -10.58 -16.09 -0.09
CA MET A 42 -9.35 -16.89 -0.20
C MET A 42 -8.78 -17.21 1.18
N MET A 43 -8.73 -16.21 2.06
CA MET A 43 -8.24 -16.35 3.44
C MET A 43 -9.11 -17.29 4.28
N ALA A 44 -10.43 -17.31 4.08
CA ALA A 44 -11.34 -18.14 4.86
C ALA A 44 -11.24 -19.65 4.58
N VAL A 45 -10.61 -20.03 3.47
CA VAL A 45 -10.45 -21.43 3.03
C VAL A 45 -8.99 -21.90 3.05
N SER A 46 -8.06 -21.03 3.50
CA SER A 46 -6.63 -21.35 3.67
C SER A 46 -6.35 -21.72 5.12
#